data_AF-T0TVD9-F1
#
_entry.id   AF-T0TVD9-F1
#
_cell.length_a   1.000
_cell.length_b   1.000
_cell.length_c   1.000
_cell.angle_alpha   90.00
_cell.angle_beta   90.00
_cell.angle_gamma   90.00
#
_symmetry.space_group_name_H-M   'P 1'
#
loop_
_entity.id
_entity.type
_entity.pdbx_description
1 polymer ?
#
loop_
_entity_poly.entity_id
_entity_poly.type
_entity_poly.pdbx_seq_one_letter_code
_entity_poly.pdbx_strand_id
1 'polypeptide(L)'
;MEHSTWHRLLKEALPDHYFSKINQFMDQVYSQGIVYPPRDKVFNALLETPFEEVRVVILGQDPYHGPNQAQGLSFSVPETIPAPLLWLIFSKNWERILGLERIMI
;
A
#
# COMPACT_ATOMS: atom_id res chain seq x y z
N MET A 1 5.43 -10.63 -4.80
CA MET A 1 5.15 -9.92 -6.08
C MET A 1 5.23 -10.83 -7.29
N GLU A 2 6.21 -11.73 -7.42
CA GLU A 2 6.42 -12.54 -8.64
C GLU A 2 5.18 -13.35 -9.10
N HIS A 3 4.26 -13.68 -8.19
CA HIS A 3 3.02 -14.40 -8.49
C HIS A 3 1.77 -13.52 -8.67
N SER A 4 1.90 -12.19 -8.63
CA SER A 4 0.78 -11.26 -8.84
C SER A 4 0.56 -11.00 -10.34
N THR A 5 -0.70 -10.80 -10.75
CA THR A 5 -1.04 -10.41 -12.14
C THR A 5 -0.41 -9.08 -12.53
N TRP A 6 -0.09 -8.24 -11.55
CA TRP A 6 0.68 -7.01 -11.74
C TRP A 6 2.13 -7.22 -12.16
N HIS A 7 2.77 -8.33 -11.78
CA HIS A 7 4.21 -8.49 -11.95
C HIS A 7 4.62 -8.43 -13.43
N ARG A 8 3.89 -9.13 -14.30
CA ARG A 8 4.14 -9.13 -15.74
C ARG A 8 3.99 -7.73 -16.33
N LEU A 9 2.87 -7.06 -16.02
CA LEU A 9 2.56 -5.73 -16.54
C LEU A 9 3.60 -4.68 -16.11
N LEU A 10 3.99 -4.70 -14.84
CA LEU A 10 5.01 -3.78 -14.33
C LEU A 10 6.39 -4.08 -14.92
N LYS A 11 6.73 -5.35 -15.14
CA LYS A 11 8.01 -5.74 -15.77
C LYS A 11 8.11 -5.27 -17.22
N GLU A 12 6.99 -5.29 -17.96
CA GLU A 12 6.92 -4.76 -19.32
C GLU A 12 6.96 -3.22 -19.36
N ALA A 13 6.38 -2.56 -18.36
CA ALA A 13 6.28 -1.09 -18.31
C ALA A 13 7.52 -0.39 -17.75
N LEU A 14 8.30 -1.07 -16.90
CA LEU A 14 9.47 -0.49 -16.23
C LEU A 14 10.77 -0.81 -16.99
N PRO A 15 11.82 0.04 -16.84
CA PRO A 15 13.11 -0.22 -17.44
C PRO A 15 13.71 -1.57 -17.01
N ASP A 16 14.55 -2.14 -17.87
CA ASP A 16 15.29 -3.35 -17.54
C ASP A 16 16.06 -3.21 -16.21
N HIS A 17 16.07 -4.29 -15.44
CA HIS A 17 16.71 -4.37 -14.12
C HIS A 17 16.14 -3.42 -13.04
N TYR A 18 15.03 -2.73 -13.29
CA TYR A 18 14.42 -1.85 -12.28
C TYR A 18 14.03 -2.64 -11.02
N PHE A 19 13.37 -3.79 -11.18
CA PHE A 19 12.96 -4.65 -10.06
C PHE A 19 14.13 -5.16 -9.22
N SER A 20 15.25 -5.54 -9.84
CA SER A 20 16.42 -5.98 -9.09
C SER A 20 17.06 -4.83 -8.31
N LYS A 21 17.14 -3.63 -8.92
CA LYS A 21 17.68 -2.43 -8.25
C LYS A 21 16.84 -2.02 -7.04
N ILE A 22 15.51 -1.99 -7.18
CA ILE A 22 14.65 -1.59 -6.07
C ILE A 22 14.64 -2.63 -4.94
N ASN A 23 14.70 -3.94 -5.27
CA ASN A 23 14.83 -4.98 -4.24
C ASN A 23 16.15 -4.86 -3.49
N GLN A 24 17.27 -4.69 -4.19
CA GLN A 24 18.57 -4.49 -3.55
C GLN A 24 18.59 -3.25 -2.66
N PHE A 25 18.01 -2.14 -3.13
CA PHE A 25 17.88 -0.92 -2.33
C PHE A 25 17.04 -1.15 -1.08
N MET A 26 15.88 -1.81 -1.19
CA MET A 26 15.05 -2.13 -0.03
C MET A 26 15.81 -3.03 0.95
N ASP A 27 16.43 -4.10 0.49
CA ASP A 27 17.14 -5.03 1.38
C ASP A 27 18.28 -4.32 2.14
N GLN A 28 18.98 -3.37 1.48
CA GLN A 28 19.93 -2.49 2.15
C GLN A 28 19.27 -1.60 3.21
N VAL A 29 18.20 -0.87 2.88
CA VAL A 29 17.54 0.06 3.81
C VAL A 29 16.94 -0.67 5.02
N TYR A 30 16.28 -1.81 4.81
CA TYR A 30 15.73 -2.63 5.89
C TYR A 30 16.82 -3.26 6.78
N SER A 31 18.04 -3.43 6.28
CA SER A 31 19.17 -3.89 7.10
C SER A 31 19.76 -2.79 8.01
N GLN A 32 19.47 -1.51 7.72
CA GLN A 32 20.07 -0.35 8.39
C GLN A 32 19.23 0.26 9.51
N GLY A 33 17.97 -0.15 9.65
CA GLY A 33 17.10 0.39 10.69
C GLY A 33 15.65 -0.03 10.55
N ILE A 34 14.80 0.63 11.33
CA ILE A 34 13.36 0.40 11.31
C ILE A 34 12.77 1.12 10.09
N VAL A 35 12.15 0.35 9.21
CA VAL A 35 11.45 0.81 8.02
C VAL A 35 10.02 0.28 8.08
N TYR A 36 9.07 1.11 7.64
CA TYR A 36 7.66 0.74 7.57
C TYR A 36 7.15 0.83 6.13
N PRO A 37 6.21 -0.06 5.73
CA PRO A 37 5.69 -1.20 6.48
C PRO A 37 6.75 -2.32 6.64
N PRO A 38 6.45 -3.44 7.32
CA PRO A 38 7.28 -4.65 7.21
C PRO A 38 7.53 -5.05 5.75
N ARG A 39 8.73 -5.60 5.46
CA ARG A 39 9.24 -5.82 4.10
C ARG A 39 8.31 -6.66 3.22
N ASP A 40 7.64 -7.64 3.81
CA ASP A 40 6.66 -8.54 3.19
C ASP A 40 5.35 -7.83 2.82
N LYS A 41 5.01 -6.74 3.51
CA LYS A 41 3.80 -5.95 3.28
C LYS A 41 4.00 -4.80 2.29
N VAL A 42 5.22 -4.51 1.81
CA VAL A 42 5.49 -3.37 0.91
C VAL A 42 4.57 -3.35 -0.33
N PHE A 43 4.23 -4.52 -0.86
CA PHE A 43 3.42 -4.64 -2.06
C PHE A 43 1.99 -5.13 -1.80
N ASN A 44 1.50 -5.06 -0.56
CA ASN A 44 0.23 -5.71 -0.21
C ASN A 44 -0.94 -5.26 -1.08
N ALA A 45 -1.08 -3.96 -1.38
CA ALA A 45 -2.10 -3.46 -2.31
C ALA A 45 -2.17 -4.21 -3.65
N LEU A 46 -1.02 -4.56 -4.22
CA LEU A 46 -0.93 -5.26 -5.52
C LEU A 46 -1.08 -6.79 -5.39
N LEU A 47 -0.93 -7.32 -4.17
CA LEU A 47 -1.15 -8.73 -3.87
C LEU A 47 -2.63 -9.00 -3.55
N GLU A 48 -3.27 -8.09 -2.81
CA GLU A 48 -4.66 -8.18 -2.39
C GLU A 48 -5.64 -7.82 -3.51
N THR A 49 -5.23 -7.00 -4.48
CA THR A 49 -6.07 -6.59 -5.61
C THR A 49 -5.42 -6.97 -6.94
N PRO A 50 -5.81 -8.11 -7.55
CA PRO A 50 -5.38 -8.45 -8.90
C PRO A 50 -5.69 -7.33 -9.90
N PHE A 51 -4.84 -7.12 -10.90
CA PHE A 51 -4.97 -6.03 -11.87
C PHE A 51 -6.35 -5.97 -12.54
N GLU A 52 -6.89 -7.14 -12.88
CA GLU A 52 -8.15 -7.32 -13.57
C GLU A 52 -9.37 -6.98 -12.70
N GLU A 53 -9.21 -6.96 -11.38
CA GLU A 53 -10.26 -6.65 -10.41
C GLU A 53 -10.26 -5.18 -9.98
N VAL A 54 -9.24 -4.40 -10.40
CA VAL A 54 -9.11 -2.99 -10.06
C VAL A 54 -10.27 -2.19 -10.65
N ARG A 55 -10.98 -1.47 -9.79
CA ARG A 55 -12.04 -0.53 -10.19
C ARG A 55 -11.76 0.92 -9.81
N VAL A 56 -11.07 1.11 -8.69
CA VAL A 56 -10.73 2.41 -8.11
C VAL A 56 -9.31 2.35 -7.60
N VAL A 57 -8.55 3.42 -7.82
CA VAL A 57 -7.19 3.57 -7.29
C VAL A 57 -7.19 4.74 -6.31
N ILE A 58 -6.82 4.48 -5.06
CA ILE A 58 -6.67 5.49 -4.02
C ILE A 58 -5.18 5.69 -3.75
N LEU A 59 -4.64 6.82 -4.21
CA LEU A 59 -3.23 7.16 -4.03
C LEU A 59 -3.02 7.86 -2.69
N GLY A 60 -2.17 7.27 -1.85
CA GLY A 60 -1.61 7.93 -0.67
C GLY A 60 -0.28 8.62 -0.98
N GLN A 61 0.27 9.34 0.00
CA GLN A 61 1.59 9.94 -0.11
C GLN A 61 2.68 8.93 0.28
N ASP A 62 2.81 8.67 1.59
CA ASP A 62 3.82 7.79 2.17
C ASP A 62 3.16 6.84 3.19
N PRO A 63 3.78 5.70 3.54
CA PRO A 63 3.29 4.84 4.62
C PRO A 63 3.27 5.55 5.98
N TYR A 64 2.37 5.14 6.87
CA TYR A 64 2.43 5.56 8.27
C TYR A 64 3.77 5.14 8.90
N HIS A 65 4.38 6.06 9.67
CA HIS A 65 5.71 5.90 10.24
C HIS A 65 5.73 5.39 11.70
N GLY A 66 4.55 5.11 12.28
CA GLY A 66 4.44 4.55 13.62
C GLY A 66 4.50 3.02 13.62
N PRO A 67 4.93 2.41 14.75
CA PRO A 67 4.98 0.96 14.89
C PRO A 67 3.60 0.34 14.65
N ASN A 68 3.58 -0.73 13.84
CA ASN A 68 2.39 -1.52 13.48
C ASN A 68 1.27 -0.73 12.76
N GLN A 69 1.51 0.49 12.28
CA GLN A 69 0.48 1.27 11.58
C GLN A 69 0.37 0.91 10.09
N ALA A 70 1.49 0.89 9.37
CA ALA A 70 1.48 0.66 7.94
C ALA A 70 1.35 -0.84 7.60
N GLN A 71 0.42 -1.16 6.70
CA GLN A 71 0.16 -2.52 6.25
C GLN A 71 0.22 -2.72 4.72
N GLY A 72 0.81 -1.77 3.99
CA GLY A 72 0.93 -1.86 2.53
C GLY A 72 -0.30 -1.43 1.75
N LEU A 73 -1.23 -0.73 2.41
CA LEU A 73 -2.46 -0.20 1.86
C LEU A 73 -2.56 1.29 2.25
N SER A 74 -2.92 2.16 1.30
CA SER A 74 -2.99 3.60 1.56
C SER A 74 -4.12 3.91 2.56
N PHE A 75 -3.87 4.80 3.51
CA PHE A 75 -4.79 5.23 4.58
C PHE A 75 -5.28 4.14 5.55
N SER A 76 -4.98 2.87 5.29
CA SER A 76 -5.43 1.74 6.10
C SER A 76 -4.45 1.49 7.27
N VAL A 77 -5.01 1.16 8.44
CA VAL A 77 -4.28 0.71 9.64
C VAL A 77 -4.95 -0.57 10.18
N PRO A 78 -4.23 -1.44 10.90
CA PRO A 78 -4.85 -2.59 11.56
C PRO A 78 -5.96 -2.15 12.51
N GLU A 79 -7.01 -2.96 12.65
CA GLU A 79 -8.19 -2.64 13.49
C GLU A 79 -7.84 -2.34 14.95
N THR A 80 -6.73 -2.90 15.44
CA THR A 80 -6.23 -2.68 16.80
C THR A 80 -5.59 -1.30 17.00
N ILE A 81 -5.38 -0.54 15.93
CA ILE A 81 -4.75 0.79 15.93
C ILE A 81 -5.83 1.85 15.68
N PRO A 82 -5.89 2.93 16.49
CA PRO A 82 -6.80 4.03 16.23
C PRO A 82 -6.60 4.63 14.83
N ALA A 83 -7.71 4.86 14.15
CA ALA A 83 -7.76 5.56 12.87
C ALA A 83 -6.98 6.90 12.94
N PRO A 84 -6.03 7.15 12.03
CA PRO A 84 -5.32 8.42 11.95
C PRO A 84 -6.28 9.59 11.64
N LEU A 85 -6.00 10.79 12.15
CA LEU A 85 -6.87 11.96 11.98
C LEU A 85 -7.21 12.25 10.51
N LEU A 86 -6.21 12.12 9.63
CA LEU A 86 -6.38 12.36 8.20
C LEU A 86 -7.43 11.41 7.59
N TRP A 87 -7.38 10.12 7.96
CA TRP A 87 -8.39 9.14 7.55
C TRP A 87 -9.80 9.52 8.03
N LEU A 88 -9.92 10.00 9.28
CA LEU A 88 -11.21 10.45 9.82
C LEU A 88 -11.79 11.65 9.07
N ILE A 89 -10.93 12.52 8.52
CA ILE A 89 -11.37 13.66 7.70
C ILE A 89 -11.80 13.20 6.30
N PHE A 90 -11.03 12.29 5.68
CA PHE A 90 -11.36 11.76 4.35
C PHE A 90 -12.65 10.93 4.35
N SER A 91 -12.80 10.01 5.31
CA SER A 91 -13.97 9.12 5.43
C SER A 91 -15.29 9.90 5.60
N LYS A 92 -15.31 10.94 6.44
CA LYS A 92 -16.49 11.81 6.60
C LYS A 92 -16.94 12.50 5.31
N ASN A 93 -15.97 12.91 4.47
CA ASN A 93 -16.32 13.50 3.17
C ASN A 93 -16.85 12.43 2.20
N TRP A 94 -16.32 11.20 2.29
CA TRP A 94 -16.70 10.10 1.42
C TRP A 94 -18.11 9.59 1.69
N GLU A 95 -18.49 9.40 2.95
CA GLU A 95 -19.87 9.07 3.36
C GLU A 95 -20.88 10.05 2.76
N ARG A 96 -20.57 11.35 2.83
CA ARG A 96 -21.42 12.41 2.27
C ARG A 96 -21.53 12.33 0.74
N ILE A 97 -20.45 11.99 0.04
CA ILE A 97 -20.40 12.03 -1.43
C ILE A 97 -20.94 10.74 -2.04
N LEU A 98 -20.68 9.58 -1.43
CA LEU A 98 -20.95 8.27 -2.01
C LEU A 98 -22.04 7.48 -1.28
N GLY A 99 -22.55 7.98 -0.15
CA GLY A 99 -23.65 7.32 0.58
C GLY A 99 -23.28 5.96 1.16
N LEU A 100 -21.98 5.67 1.30
CA LEU A 100 -21.46 4.42 1.83
C LEU A 100 -21.00 4.64 3.27
N GLU A 101 -21.58 3.90 4.22
CA GLU A 101 -21.25 3.99 5.66
C GLU A 101 -19.85 3.46 5.99
N ARG A 102 -19.25 2.66 5.11
CA ARG A 102 -17.89 2.16 5.29
C ARG A 102 -17.29 1.70 3.97
N ILE A 103 -16.15 2.27 3.59
CA ILE A 103 -15.24 1.63 2.65
C ILE A 103 -14.12 1.04 3.48
N MET A 104 -14.08 -0.29 3.53
CA MET A 104 -12.94 -1.01 4.06
C MET A 104 -11.90 -1.07 2.93
N ILE A 105 -10.75 -0.43 3.14
CA ILE A 105 -9.59 -0.45 2.24
C ILE A 105 -8.54 -1.39 2.83
#